data_AF-A2EY88-F1
#
_entry.id   AF-A2EY88-F1
#
_cell.length_a   1.000
_cell.length_b   1.000
_cell.length_c   1.000
_cell.angle_alpha   90.00
_cell.angle_beta   90.00
_cell.angle_gamma   90.00
#
_symmetry.space_group_name_H-M   'P 1'
#
loop_
_entity.id
_entity.type
_entity.pdbx_description
1 polymer ?
#
loop_
_entity_poly.entity_id
_entity_poly.type
_entity_poly.pdbx_seq_one_letter_code
_entity_poly.pdbx_strand_id
1 'polypeptide(L)'
;MLFINLAGYVKSIPHHKGKINSILRKLAILEKFSTPPQYKPTPTNFQEQIIYPTSSVYKILQSLAGKAAQIKFSDILNEFKELTTDHEELDILISHLFDMAWTVHEFPFFSQSGKVFNFLNVKTSVFEPPYLDEKYQSLTINELSSSGWPYQPVVEILNSLFYIVNPIEGAKIFYDAMDKTANIVTESTEEEELVNFDTLFPLILISVLASGLVCEPIILEYVAMLATSNYPDSIVVFAASYVEAILAHLSSLDETGKPLPKPEEDEL
;
A
#
# COMPACT_ATOMS: atom_id res chain seq x y z
N MET A 1 34.39 -15.62 17.92
CA MET A 1 34.56 -17.08 17.77
C MET A 1 35.12 -17.63 19.08
N LEU A 2 34.35 -18.42 19.82
CA LEU A 2 34.80 -19.03 21.08
C LEU A 2 35.62 -20.28 20.74
N PHE A 3 36.94 -20.22 20.89
CA PHE A 3 37.82 -21.37 20.69
C PHE A 3 37.85 -22.22 21.95
N ILE A 4 37.16 -23.37 21.94
CA ILE A 4 37.26 -24.34 23.02
C ILE A 4 38.50 -25.20 22.78
N ASN A 5 39.53 -25.04 23.62
CA ASN A 5 40.76 -25.83 23.56
C ASN A 5 40.54 -27.24 24.14
N LEU A 6 39.90 -28.11 23.35
CA LEU A 6 39.63 -29.50 23.71
C LEU A 6 40.91 -30.33 23.93
N ALA A 7 42.01 -29.98 23.26
CA ALA A 7 43.31 -30.61 23.48
C ALA A 7 43.87 -30.32 24.89
N GLY A 8 43.60 -29.13 25.43
CA GLY A 8 43.85 -28.78 26.83
C GLY A 8 43.01 -29.64 27.78
N TYR A 9 41.73 -29.84 27.48
CA TYR A 9 40.82 -30.67 28.28
C TYR A 9 41.23 -32.16 28.35
N VAL A 10 41.83 -32.71 27.28
CA VAL A 10 42.37 -34.08 27.28
C VAL A 10 43.49 -34.24 28.31
N LYS A 11 44.31 -33.20 28.51
CA LYS A 11 45.39 -33.22 29.51
C LYS A 11 44.83 -33.09 30.93
N SER A 12 43.74 -32.36 31.12
CA SER A 12 43.14 -32.09 32.43
C SER A 12 42.22 -33.19 32.96
N ILE A 13 41.61 -34.01 32.09
CA ILE A 13 40.67 -35.09 32.50
C ILE A 13 41.00 -36.41 31.78
N PRO A 14 42.04 -37.14 32.24
CA PRO A 14 42.58 -38.31 31.52
C PRO A 14 41.59 -39.47 31.37
N HIS A 15 40.69 -39.66 32.35
CA HIS A 15 39.70 -40.75 32.36
C HIS A 15 38.65 -40.64 31.26
N HIS A 16 38.51 -39.49 30.59
CA HIS A 16 37.60 -39.28 29.46
C HIS A 16 38.29 -39.15 28.11
N LYS A 17 39.60 -39.42 28.05
CA LYS A 17 40.42 -39.34 26.83
C LYS A 17 39.80 -40.08 25.63
N GLY A 18 39.22 -41.26 25.85
CA GLY A 18 38.55 -42.02 24.79
C GLY A 18 37.33 -41.31 24.19
N LYS A 19 36.48 -40.72 25.05
CA LYS A 19 35.29 -39.95 24.62
C LYS A 19 35.70 -38.64 23.94
N ILE A 20 36.67 -37.91 24.49
CA ILE A 20 37.15 -36.64 23.92
C ILE A 20 37.81 -36.88 22.55
N ASN A 21 38.63 -37.91 22.41
CA ASN A 21 39.24 -38.28 21.12
C ASN A 21 38.19 -38.71 20.08
N SER A 22 37.12 -39.38 20.50
CA SER A 22 35.99 -39.72 19.62
C SER A 22 35.28 -38.47 19.12
N ILE A 23 35.02 -37.49 20.01
CA ILE A 23 34.43 -36.19 19.65
C ILE A 23 35.35 -35.42 18.70
N LEU A 24 36.66 -35.37 18.98
CA LEU A 24 37.65 -34.71 18.10
C LEU A 24 37.69 -35.35 16.71
N ARG A 25 37.62 -36.67 16.60
CA ARG A 25 37.54 -37.35 15.30
C ARG A 25 36.25 -37.01 14.56
N LYS A 26 35.11 -36.97 15.25
CA LYS A 26 33.83 -36.58 14.64
C LYS A 26 33.84 -35.13 14.18
N LEU A 27 34.39 -34.22 14.97
CA LEU A 27 34.58 -32.81 14.61
C LEU A 27 35.51 -32.66 13.40
N ALA A 28 36.64 -33.38 13.36
CA ALA A 28 37.56 -33.35 12.22
C ALA A 28 36.95 -33.89 10.92
N ILE A 29 35.95 -34.78 11.01
CA ILE A 29 35.16 -35.21 9.85
C ILE A 29 34.21 -34.08 9.43
N LEU A 30 33.49 -33.48 10.39
CA LEU A 30 32.55 -32.40 10.13
C LEU A 30 33.22 -31.12 9.62
N GLU A 31 34.43 -30.78 10.10
CA GLU A 31 35.21 -29.62 9.64
C GLU A 31 35.53 -29.70 8.15
N LYS A 32 35.72 -30.91 7.60
CA LYS A 32 35.95 -31.09 6.15
C LYS A 32 34.73 -30.77 5.30
N PHE A 33 33.53 -30.85 5.89
CA PHE A 33 32.26 -30.54 5.23
C PHE A 33 31.69 -29.18 5.67
N SER A 34 32.26 -28.59 6.71
CA SER A 34 31.93 -27.25 7.19
C SER A 34 32.75 -26.25 6.41
N THR A 35 32.27 -25.84 5.24
CA THR A 35 32.72 -24.56 4.67
C THR A 35 32.36 -23.46 5.67
N PRO A 36 33.34 -22.74 6.26
CA PRO A 36 33.02 -21.60 7.10
C PRO A 36 32.13 -20.67 6.27
N PRO A 37 31.02 -20.15 6.84
CA PRO A 37 30.18 -19.23 6.10
C PRO A 37 31.07 -18.11 5.60
N GLN A 38 31.14 -17.93 4.28
CA GLN A 38 31.84 -16.80 3.70
C GLN A 38 31.08 -15.57 4.17
N TYR A 39 31.65 -14.89 5.16
CA TYR A 39 31.13 -13.61 5.62
C TYR A 39 31.37 -12.63 4.48
N LYS A 40 30.35 -12.46 3.63
CA LYS A 40 30.39 -11.35 2.69
C LYS A 40 30.32 -10.08 3.53
N PRO A 41 31.24 -9.11 3.34
CA PRO A 41 31.14 -7.84 4.02
C PRO A 41 29.78 -7.22 3.68
N THR A 42 29.23 -6.43 4.61
CA THR A 42 28.01 -5.68 4.32
C THR A 42 28.23 -4.87 3.04
N PRO A 43 27.32 -4.96 2.06
CA PRO A 43 27.42 -4.19 0.83
C PRO A 43 27.57 -2.69 1.12
N THR A 44 28.35 -1.99 0.29
CA THR A 44 28.39 -0.53 0.33
C THR A 44 27.26 0.11 -0.45
N ASN A 45 26.73 -0.59 -1.47
CA ASN A 45 25.58 -0.13 -2.24
C ASN A 45 24.30 -0.20 -1.39
N PHE A 46 23.52 0.89 -1.40
CA PHE A 46 22.29 1.02 -0.61
C PHE A 46 21.24 -0.06 -0.94
N GLN A 47 20.96 -0.30 -2.23
CA GLN A 47 20.00 -1.31 -2.67
C GLN A 47 20.38 -2.71 -2.20
N GLU A 48 21.67 -3.04 -2.23
CA GLU A 48 22.15 -4.31 -1.70
C GLU A 48 22.04 -4.39 -0.17
N GLN A 49 22.22 -3.28 0.55
CA GLN A 49 22.04 -3.25 2.00
C GLN A 49 20.59 -3.51 2.43
N ILE A 50 19.60 -3.07 1.65
CA ILE A 50 18.17 -3.27 1.92
C ILE A 50 17.83 -4.75 2.03
N ILE A 51 18.41 -5.60 1.16
CA ILE A 51 18.14 -7.04 1.09
C ILE A 51 19.18 -7.89 1.84
N TYR A 52 20.22 -7.28 2.40
CA TYR A 52 21.31 -8.02 3.05
C TYR A 52 20.97 -8.32 4.53
N PRO A 53 20.80 -9.59 4.94
CA PRO A 53 20.21 -9.94 6.24
C PRO A 53 20.95 -9.42 7.47
N THR A 54 22.25 -9.11 7.33
CA THR A 54 23.07 -8.60 8.44
C THR A 54 23.25 -7.09 8.43
N SER A 55 22.67 -6.36 7.46
CA SER A 55 22.69 -4.90 7.46
C SER A 55 21.80 -4.35 8.58
N SER A 56 22.08 -3.12 9.03
CA SER A 56 21.20 -2.40 9.96
C SER A 56 19.86 -2.08 9.31
N VAL A 57 19.87 -1.68 8.04
CA VAL A 57 18.69 -1.32 7.25
C VAL A 57 17.70 -2.49 7.16
N TYR A 58 18.20 -3.71 6.87
CA TYR A 58 17.36 -4.91 6.80
C TYR A 58 16.69 -5.22 8.15
N LYS A 59 17.38 -5.03 9.27
CA LYS A 59 16.80 -5.24 10.60
C LYS A 59 15.69 -4.23 10.92
N ILE A 60 15.88 -2.97 10.49
CA ILE A 60 14.85 -1.93 10.62
C ILE A 60 13.63 -2.33 9.80
N LEU A 61 13.81 -2.69 8.52
CA LEU A 61 12.74 -3.17 7.64
C LEU A 61 12.00 -4.37 8.23
N GLN A 62 12.71 -5.37 8.73
CA GLN A 62 12.10 -6.55 9.35
C GLN A 62 11.29 -6.19 10.59
N SER A 63 11.79 -5.27 11.43
CA SER A 63 11.08 -4.79 12.62
C SER A 63 9.82 -4.01 12.25
N LEU A 64 9.91 -3.12 11.27
CA LEU A 64 8.77 -2.33 10.78
C LEU A 64 7.73 -3.22 10.10
N ALA A 65 8.15 -4.15 9.24
CA ALA A 65 7.28 -5.12 8.57
C ALA A 65 6.50 -5.96 9.59
N GLY A 66 7.18 -6.42 10.66
CA GLY A 66 6.53 -7.15 11.76
C GLY A 66 5.47 -6.33 12.51
N LYS A 67 5.52 -5.00 12.43
CA LYS A 67 4.57 -4.06 13.07
C LYS A 67 3.71 -3.29 12.07
N ALA A 68 3.74 -3.66 10.78
CA ALA A 68 3.12 -2.89 9.70
C ALA A 68 1.63 -2.60 9.97
N ALA A 69 0.93 -3.53 10.64
CA ALA A 69 -0.48 -3.35 10.95
C ALA A 69 -0.83 -2.39 12.10
N GLN A 70 0.18 -1.95 12.86
CA GLN A 70 0.00 -1.14 14.08
C GLN A 70 0.68 0.23 13.99
N ILE A 71 1.54 0.43 13.00
CA ILE A 71 2.33 1.65 12.83
C ILE A 71 1.66 2.56 11.82
N LYS A 72 1.66 3.88 12.05
CA LYS A 72 1.14 4.84 11.06
C LYS A 72 2.14 5.01 9.92
N PHE A 73 1.64 5.28 8.72
CA PHE A 73 2.50 5.55 7.57
C PHE A 73 3.45 6.75 7.80
N SER A 74 2.99 7.78 8.51
CA SER A 74 3.83 8.92 8.91
C SER A 74 5.06 8.51 9.72
N ASP A 75 4.93 7.50 10.58
CA ASP A 75 6.00 7.04 11.46
C ASP A 75 7.02 6.22 10.65
N ILE A 76 6.54 5.42 9.69
CA ILE A 76 7.39 4.73 8.70
C ILE A 76 8.22 5.75 7.91
N LEU A 77 7.58 6.81 7.40
CA LEU A 77 8.27 7.85 6.65
C LEU A 77 9.33 8.57 7.49
N ASN A 78 9.03 8.88 8.75
CA ASN A 78 9.99 9.54 9.63
C ASN A 78 11.23 8.65 9.87
N GLU A 79 11.04 7.35 10.12
CA GLU A 79 12.14 6.40 10.29
C GLU A 79 13.01 6.33 9.02
N PHE A 80 12.41 6.29 7.83
CA PHE A 80 13.18 6.24 6.58
C PHE A 80 13.87 7.56 6.23
N LYS A 81 13.30 8.70 6.60
CA LYS A 81 13.95 10.00 6.44
C LYS A 81 15.18 10.18 7.33
N GLU A 82 15.30 9.42 8.43
CA GLU A 82 16.55 9.35 9.20
C GLU A 82 17.64 8.55 8.48
N LEU A 83 17.27 7.65 7.56
CA LEU A 83 18.19 6.80 6.81
C LEU A 83 18.64 7.42 5.48
N THR A 84 17.75 8.14 4.81
CA THR A 84 18.03 8.77 3.51
C THR A 84 17.26 10.07 3.32
N THR A 85 17.87 11.00 2.59
CA THR A 85 17.22 12.22 2.07
C THR A 85 16.94 12.13 0.57
N ASP A 86 17.35 11.05 -0.07
CA ASP A 86 17.15 10.81 -1.50
C ASP A 86 15.76 10.22 -1.74
N HIS A 87 15.05 10.74 -2.75
CA HIS A 87 13.69 10.34 -3.06
C HIS A 87 13.62 8.92 -3.63
N GLU A 88 14.55 8.55 -4.51
CA GLU A 88 14.56 7.24 -5.14
C GLU A 88 14.87 6.16 -4.09
N GLU A 89 15.81 6.43 -3.19
CA GLU A 89 16.13 5.54 -2.06
C GLU A 89 14.94 5.36 -1.12
N LEU A 90 14.20 6.44 -0.83
CA LEU A 90 12.99 6.37 0.00
C LEU A 90 11.92 5.48 -0.64
N ASP A 91 11.69 5.61 -1.94
CA ASP A 91 10.70 4.80 -2.67
C ASP A 91 11.07 3.31 -2.68
N ILE A 92 12.36 3.01 -2.82
CA ILE A 92 12.88 1.63 -2.75
C ILE A 92 12.66 1.05 -1.35
N LEU A 93 12.95 1.82 -0.30
CA LEU A 93 12.73 1.39 1.09
C LEU A 93 11.26 1.10 1.37
N ILE A 94 10.36 1.99 0.94
CA ILE A 94 8.92 1.84 1.15
C ILE A 94 8.39 0.62 0.39
N SER A 95 8.79 0.45 -0.86
CA SER A 95 8.38 -0.71 -1.68
C SER A 95 8.82 -2.02 -1.02
N HIS A 96 10.09 -2.12 -0.60
CA HIS A 96 10.60 -3.32 0.08
C HIS A 96 9.92 -3.57 1.42
N LEU A 97 9.60 -2.51 2.19
CA LEU A 97 8.88 -2.65 3.44
C LEU A 97 7.52 -3.32 3.23
N PHE A 98 6.75 -2.85 2.25
CA PHE A 98 5.42 -3.39 1.99
C PHE A 98 5.46 -4.81 1.40
N ASP A 99 6.44 -5.11 0.54
CA ASP A 99 6.69 -6.48 0.08
C ASP A 99 7.01 -7.42 1.25
N MET A 100 7.85 -6.98 2.18
CA MET A 100 8.17 -7.75 3.38
C MET A 100 6.97 -7.88 4.32
N ALA A 101 6.21 -6.81 4.53
CA ALA A 101 5.04 -6.80 5.40
C ALA A 101 3.97 -7.79 4.91
N TRP A 102 3.77 -7.89 3.59
CA TRP A 102 2.83 -8.83 2.98
C TRP A 102 3.14 -10.30 3.25
N THR A 103 4.42 -10.64 3.50
CA THR A 103 4.78 -12.01 3.89
C THR A 103 4.40 -12.37 5.33
N VAL A 104 4.05 -11.38 6.15
CA VAL A 104 3.81 -11.53 7.60
C VAL A 104 2.37 -11.20 7.98
N HIS A 105 1.76 -10.21 7.32
CA HIS A 105 0.42 -9.71 7.60
C HIS A 105 -0.47 -9.80 6.36
N GLU A 106 -1.76 -10.02 6.58
CA GLU A 106 -2.76 -9.87 5.52
C GLU A 106 -2.96 -8.39 5.19
N PHE A 107 -3.36 -8.13 3.94
CA PHE A 107 -3.50 -6.82 3.32
C PHE A 107 -5.00 -6.49 3.24
N PRO A 108 -5.38 -5.21 3.36
CA PRO A 108 -4.53 -4.07 3.71
C PRO A 108 -4.03 -4.12 5.15
N PHE A 109 -2.84 -3.57 5.40
CA PHE A 109 -2.21 -3.70 6.71
C PHE A 109 -2.97 -2.95 7.84
N PHE A 110 -3.90 -2.06 7.54
CA PHE A 110 -4.51 -1.19 8.56
C PHE A 110 -5.90 -1.66 9.02
N SER A 111 -6.15 -1.52 10.32
CA SER A 111 -7.27 -2.17 11.02
C SER A 111 -8.59 -1.39 11.10
N GLN A 112 -8.73 -0.25 10.43
CA GLN A 112 -9.97 0.55 10.52
C GLN A 112 -10.59 0.75 9.16
N SER A 113 -11.77 0.16 8.99
CA SER A 113 -12.67 0.48 7.88
C SER A 113 -13.83 1.34 8.36
N GLY A 114 -13.92 2.52 7.78
CA GLY A 114 -15.10 3.37 7.80
C GLY A 114 -16.26 2.65 7.12
N LYS A 115 -17.45 2.81 7.70
CA LYS A 115 -18.65 2.18 7.15
C LYS A 115 -19.17 2.99 5.98
N VAL A 116 -18.84 2.56 4.76
CA VAL A 116 -19.42 3.09 3.53
C VAL A 116 -20.66 2.29 3.16
N PHE A 117 -21.75 2.96 2.77
CA PHE A 117 -22.96 2.29 2.30
C PHE A 117 -22.74 1.66 0.91
N ASN A 118 -23.56 0.69 0.57
CA ASN A 118 -23.55 0.10 -0.77
C ASN A 118 -24.46 0.91 -1.70
N PHE A 119 -23.88 1.50 -2.74
CA PHE A 119 -24.59 2.33 -3.73
C PHE A 119 -24.91 1.59 -5.05
N LEU A 120 -24.71 0.27 -5.13
CA LEU A 120 -24.90 -0.51 -6.36
C LEU A 120 -26.29 -0.34 -7.01
N ASN A 121 -27.33 -0.13 -6.20
CA ASN A 121 -28.71 0.05 -6.67
C ASN A 121 -29.11 1.53 -6.86
N VAL A 122 -28.21 2.47 -6.57
CA VAL A 122 -28.46 3.92 -6.72
C VAL A 122 -28.30 4.30 -8.18
N LYS A 123 -29.16 5.20 -8.67
CA LYS A 123 -29.06 5.73 -10.03
C LYS A 123 -27.86 6.65 -10.15
N THR A 124 -27.14 6.58 -11.26
CA THR A 124 -26.00 7.45 -11.57
C THR A 124 -26.37 8.92 -11.56
N SER A 125 -27.60 9.28 -11.96
CA SER A 125 -28.11 10.65 -11.91
C SER A 125 -28.09 11.29 -10.51
N VAL A 126 -28.06 10.50 -9.42
CA VAL A 126 -28.02 11.02 -8.05
C VAL A 126 -26.72 11.77 -7.76
N PHE A 127 -25.63 11.39 -8.43
CA PHE A 127 -24.31 12.01 -8.27
C PHE A 127 -24.05 13.14 -9.26
N GLU A 128 -25.06 13.53 -10.05
CA GLU A 128 -25.02 14.66 -11.00
C GLU A 128 -23.78 14.66 -11.94
N PRO A 129 -23.48 13.55 -12.66
CA PRO A 129 -22.31 13.49 -13.53
C PRO A 129 -22.40 14.45 -14.72
N PRO A 130 -21.46 15.40 -14.87
CA PRO A 130 -21.39 16.23 -16.05
C PRO A 130 -20.89 15.41 -17.25
N TYR A 131 -21.29 15.78 -18.47
CA TYR A 131 -20.85 15.13 -19.71
C TYR A 131 -21.11 13.61 -19.80
N LEU A 132 -22.10 13.12 -19.04
CA LEU A 132 -22.61 11.76 -19.16
C LEU A 132 -23.98 11.78 -19.87
N ASP A 133 -24.12 11.04 -20.97
CA ASP A 133 -25.40 10.96 -21.67
C ASP A 133 -26.56 10.50 -20.77
N GLU A 134 -27.75 11.08 -20.96
CA GLU A 134 -28.96 10.76 -20.19
C GLU A 134 -29.27 9.25 -20.13
N LYS A 135 -28.96 8.50 -21.21
CA LYS A 135 -29.16 7.05 -21.25
C LYS A 135 -28.39 6.34 -20.12
N TYR A 136 -27.18 6.78 -19.80
CA TYR A 136 -26.36 6.20 -18.73
C TYR A 136 -26.74 6.77 -17.37
N GLN A 137 -27.21 8.03 -17.31
CA GLN A 137 -27.73 8.65 -16.08
C GLN A 137 -28.96 7.91 -15.51
N SER A 138 -29.73 7.26 -16.39
CA SER A 138 -30.93 6.50 -16.01
C SER A 138 -30.64 5.14 -15.38
N LEU A 139 -29.41 4.62 -15.55
CA LEU A 139 -28.97 3.31 -15.06
C LEU A 139 -28.57 3.37 -13.58
N THR A 140 -28.67 2.24 -12.91
CA THR A 140 -28.06 2.03 -11.59
C THR A 140 -26.55 1.84 -11.72
N ILE A 141 -25.79 2.07 -10.64
CA ILE A 141 -24.34 1.81 -10.60
C ILE A 141 -24.01 0.38 -11.07
N ASN A 142 -24.77 -0.62 -10.61
CA ASN A 142 -24.55 -2.01 -10.99
C ASN A 142 -24.77 -2.25 -12.50
N GLU A 143 -25.83 -1.67 -13.07
CA GLU A 143 -26.11 -1.77 -14.51
C GLU A 143 -25.05 -1.03 -15.35
N LEU A 144 -24.53 0.09 -14.84
CA LEU A 144 -23.53 0.91 -15.53
C LEU A 144 -22.25 0.11 -15.81
N SER A 145 -21.82 -0.73 -14.86
CA SER A 145 -20.60 -1.55 -14.96
C SER A 145 -20.53 -2.43 -16.22
N SER A 146 -21.69 -2.82 -16.76
CA SER A 146 -21.85 -3.72 -17.90
C SER A 146 -22.38 -3.02 -19.16
N SER A 147 -22.50 -1.69 -19.14
CA SER A 147 -23.21 -0.92 -20.17
C SER A 147 -22.32 -0.37 -21.30
N GLY A 148 -20.99 -0.50 -21.19
CA GLY A 148 -20.05 0.06 -22.17
C GLY A 148 -20.05 1.59 -22.22
N TRP A 149 -20.29 2.22 -21.07
CA TRP A 149 -20.28 3.68 -20.92
C TRP A 149 -18.89 4.29 -21.17
N PRO A 150 -18.78 5.60 -21.49
CA PRO A 150 -17.52 6.21 -21.94
C PRO A 150 -16.36 6.09 -20.94
N TYR A 151 -16.67 6.04 -19.64
CA TYR A 151 -15.70 5.97 -18.56
C TYR A 151 -15.35 4.53 -18.15
N GLN A 152 -15.80 3.50 -18.89
CA GLN A 152 -15.37 2.10 -18.69
C GLN A 152 -13.83 1.94 -18.60
N PRO A 153 -13.00 2.62 -19.41
CA PRO A 153 -11.54 2.52 -19.28
C PRO A 153 -11.01 3.04 -17.94
N VAL A 154 -11.68 4.02 -17.32
CA VAL A 154 -11.33 4.53 -15.98
C VAL A 154 -11.60 3.46 -14.93
N VAL A 155 -12.74 2.76 -15.05
CA VAL A 155 -13.09 1.62 -14.19
C VAL A 155 -12.04 0.51 -14.30
N GLU A 156 -11.55 0.21 -15.51
CA GLU A 156 -10.50 -0.79 -15.75
C GLU A 156 -9.17 -0.42 -15.07
N ILE A 157 -8.78 0.86 -15.13
CA ILE A 157 -7.60 1.36 -14.41
C ILE A 157 -7.78 1.17 -12.90
N LEU A 158 -8.92 1.62 -12.36
CA LEU A 158 -9.23 1.54 -10.92
C LEU A 158 -9.29 0.09 -10.41
N ASN A 159 -9.73 -0.87 -11.22
CA ASN A 159 -9.72 -2.29 -10.86
C ASN A 159 -8.31 -2.83 -10.56
N SER A 160 -7.25 -2.17 -11.04
CA SER A 160 -5.88 -2.55 -10.72
C SER A 160 -5.58 -2.41 -9.22
N LEU A 161 -6.31 -1.55 -8.48
CA LEU A 161 -6.13 -1.32 -7.04
C LEU A 161 -6.34 -2.59 -6.21
N PHE A 162 -7.16 -3.54 -6.66
CA PHE A 162 -7.37 -4.82 -5.96
C PHE A 162 -6.10 -5.69 -5.90
N TYR A 163 -5.09 -5.39 -6.72
CA TYR A 163 -3.88 -6.20 -6.85
C TYR A 163 -2.62 -5.50 -6.32
N ILE A 164 -2.76 -4.30 -5.76
CA ILE A 164 -1.63 -3.47 -5.34
C ILE A 164 -1.51 -3.45 -3.83
N VAL A 165 -0.33 -3.85 -3.35
CA VAL A 165 0.01 -3.84 -1.92
C VAL A 165 0.58 -2.49 -1.49
N ASN A 166 1.30 -1.78 -2.37
CA ASN A 166 1.94 -0.51 -2.05
C ASN A 166 0.95 0.67 -2.23
N PRO A 167 0.61 1.43 -1.17
CA PRO A 167 -0.37 2.52 -1.26
C PRO A 167 0.08 3.65 -2.20
N ILE A 168 1.40 3.83 -2.38
CA ILE A 168 1.96 4.83 -3.30
C ILE A 168 1.59 4.47 -4.75
N GLU A 169 1.77 3.20 -5.12
CA GLU A 169 1.36 2.71 -6.44
C GLU A 169 -0.16 2.78 -6.60
N GLY A 170 -0.91 2.55 -5.52
CA GLY A 170 -2.35 2.78 -5.50
C GLY A 170 -2.73 4.24 -5.82
N ALA A 171 -2.05 5.21 -5.21
CA ALA A 171 -2.26 6.62 -5.50
C ALA A 171 -1.90 6.97 -6.96
N LYS A 172 -0.83 6.40 -7.52
CA LYS A 172 -0.46 6.59 -8.93
C LYS A 172 -1.52 6.04 -9.89
N ILE A 173 -2.06 4.85 -9.63
CA ILE A 173 -3.18 4.29 -10.40
C ILE A 173 -4.40 5.20 -10.32
N PHE A 174 -4.67 5.76 -9.14
CA PHE A 174 -5.77 6.71 -8.98
C PHE A 174 -5.54 7.99 -9.78
N TYR A 175 -4.30 8.50 -9.82
CA TYR A 175 -3.93 9.62 -10.67
C TYR A 175 -4.09 9.30 -12.16
N ASP A 176 -3.68 8.12 -12.61
CA ASP A 176 -3.86 7.68 -14.00
C ASP A 176 -5.36 7.59 -14.37
N ALA A 177 -6.21 7.19 -13.43
CA ALA A 177 -7.65 7.21 -13.59
C ALA A 177 -8.19 8.66 -13.72
N MET A 178 -7.66 9.60 -12.94
CA MET A 178 -7.99 11.03 -13.05
C MET A 178 -7.60 11.60 -14.40
N ASP A 179 -6.36 11.35 -14.84
CA ASP A 179 -5.85 11.79 -16.14
C ASP A 179 -6.68 11.19 -17.29
N LYS A 180 -7.01 9.90 -17.20
CA LYS A 180 -7.87 9.27 -18.21
C LYS A 180 -9.26 9.88 -18.25
N THR A 181 -9.83 10.25 -17.10
CA THR A 181 -11.12 10.93 -17.01
C THR A 181 -11.05 12.31 -17.68
N ALA A 182 -10.00 13.09 -17.38
CA ALA A 182 -9.76 14.39 -18.01
C ALA A 182 -9.68 14.28 -19.54
N ASN A 183 -8.92 13.31 -20.05
CA ASN A 183 -8.81 13.08 -21.49
C ASN A 183 -10.17 12.78 -22.14
N ILE A 184 -11.01 11.94 -21.51
CA ILE A 184 -12.35 11.62 -22.03
C ILE A 184 -13.25 12.86 -22.06
N VAL A 185 -13.19 13.72 -21.04
CA VAL A 185 -13.94 14.98 -20.98
C VAL A 185 -13.48 15.89 -22.11
N THR A 186 -12.17 16.12 -22.26
CA THR A 186 -11.60 16.98 -23.31
C THR A 186 -11.98 16.48 -24.71
N GLU A 187 -11.94 15.17 -24.96
CA GLU A 187 -12.37 14.57 -26.23
C GLU A 187 -13.88 14.78 -26.51
N SER A 188 -14.69 14.89 -25.46
CA SER A 188 -16.15 15.05 -25.57
C SER A 188 -16.58 16.51 -25.69
N THR A 189 -15.83 17.45 -25.12
CA THR A 189 -16.17 18.88 -25.07
C THR A 189 -15.37 19.75 -26.04
N GLU A 190 -14.22 19.26 -26.51
CA GLU A 190 -13.20 20.05 -27.23
C GLU A 190 -12.65 21.24 -26.41
N GLU A 191 -12.90 21.28 -25.08
CA GLU A 191 -12.55 22.40 -24.20
C GLU A 191 -11.78 21.93 -22.96
N GLU A 192 -10.46 22.15 -22.94
CA GLU A 192 -9.59 21.81 -21.80
C GLU A 192 -9.90 22.63 -20.54
N GLU A 193 -10.43 23.85 -20.68
CA GLU A 193 -10.75 24.75 -19.55
C GLU A 193 -11.87 24.21 -18.64
N LEU A 194 -12.64 23.23 -19.13
CA LEU A 194 -13.72 22.59 -18.38
C LEU A 194 -13.22 21.48 -17.43
N VAL A 195 -11.95 21.09 -17.54
CA VAL A 195 -11.32 20.06 -16.69
C VAL A 195 -10.92 20.67 -15.34
N ASN A 196 -11.88 20.71 -14.42
CA ASN A 196 -11.68 21.15 -13.05
C ASN A 196 -12.21 20.10 -12.05
N PHE A 197 -12.06 20.37 -10.75
CA PHE A 197 -12.51 19.45 -9.70
C PHE A 197 -14.01 19.13 -9.81
N ASP A 198 -14.86 20.14 -10.00
CA ASP A 198 -16.32 19.98 -10.06
C ASP A 198 -16.76 19.12 -11.26
N THR A 199 -16.00 19.15 -12.35
CA THR A 199 -16.21 18.27 -13.50
C THR A 199 -15.72 16.84 -13.24
N LEU A 200 -14.49 16.69 -12.77
CA LEU A 200 -13.85 15.38 -12.64
C LEU A 200 -14.41 14.55 -11.49
N PHE A 201 -14.78 15.20 -10.38
CA PHE A 201 -15.09 14.51 -9.13
C PHE A 201 -16.31 13.59 -9.26
N PRO A 202 -17.45 14.04 -9.79
CA PRO A 202 -18.61 13.16 -10.00
C PRO A 202 -18.30 11.97 -10.91
N LEU A 203 -17.48 12.17 -11.94
CA LEU A 203 -17.17 11.13 -12.93
C LEU A 203 -16.25 10.05 -12.35
N ILE A 204 -15.24 10.46 -11.59
CA ILE A 204 -14.35 9.55 -10.88
C ILE A 204 -15.12 8.85 -9.75
N LEU A 205 -15.97 9.56 -9.01
CA LEU A 205 -16.83 8.99 -7.97
C LEU A 205 -17.69 7.85 -8.54
N ILE A 206 -18.39 8.07 -9.64
CA ILE A 206 -19.19 7.02 -10.29
C ILE A 206 -18.29 5.89 -10.80
N SER A 207 -17.09 6.19 -11.29
CA SER A 207 -16.14 5.15 -11.72
C SER A 207 -15.66 4.28 -10.55
N VAL A 208 -15.43 4.87 -9.37
CA VAL A 208 -15.10 4.15 -8.11
C VAL A 208 -16.29 3.30 -7.63
N LEU A 209 -17.50 3.79 -7.77
CA LEU A 209 -18.72 3.03 -7.47
C LEU A 209 -18.89 1.85 -8.43
N ALA A 210 -18.68 2.08 -9.73
CA ALA A 210 -18.83 1.07 -10.78
C ALA A 210 -17.73 0.00 -10.77
N SER A 211 -16.53 0.31 -10.23
CA SER A 211 -15.46 -0.67 -10.02
C SER A 211 -15.72 -1.59 -8.83
N GLY A 212 -16.67 -1.25 -7.96
CA GLY A 212 -16.95 -2.01 -6.74
C GLY A 212 -15.93 -1.79 -5.62
N LEU A 213 -15.03 -0.81 -5.72
CA LEU A 213 -14.07 -0.49 -4.67
C LEU A 213 -14.74 -0.12 -3.34
N VAL A 214 -15.97 0.39 -3.38
CA VAL A 214 -16.77 0.66 -2.18
C VAL A 214 -17.25 -0.59 -1.44
N CYS A 215 -17.19 -1.77 -2.06
CA CYS A 215 -17.41 -3.04 -1.36
C CYS A 215 -16.22 -3.45 -0.49
N GLU A 216 -15.03 -2.91 -0.78
CA GLU A 216 -13.80 -3.11 -0.02
C GLU A 216 -13.18 -1.73 0.32
N PRO A 217 -13.88 -0.88 1.10
CA PRO A 217 -13.51 0.52 1.31
C PRO A 217 -12.13 0.68 1.98
N ILE A 218 -11.66 -0.37 2.66
CA ILE A 218 -10.32 -0.46 3.23
C ILE A 218 -9.21 -0.22 2.19
N ILE A 219 -9.42 -0.58 0.92
CA ILE A 219 -8.44 -0.31 -0.16
C ILE A 219 -8.34 1.20 -0.43
N LEU A 220 -9.47 1.89 -0.46
CA LEU A 220 -9.51 3.34 -0.68
C LEU A 220 -8.89 4.08 0.53
N GLU A 221 -9.22 3.65 1.75
CA GLU A 221 -8.67 4.25 2.97
C GLU A 221 -7.15 4.07 3.07
N TYR A 222 -6.68 2.92 2.61
CA TYR A 222 -5.26 2.61 2.51
C TYR A 222 -4.51 3.56 1.58
N VAL A 223 -5.13 4.04 0.50
CA VAL A 223 -4.55 5.07 -0.37
C VAL A 223 -4.73 6.46 0.28
N ALA A 224 -5.91 6.76 0.81
CA ALA A 224 -6.25 8.05 1.40
C ALA A 224 -5.34 8.46 2.57
N MET A 225 -4.77 7.52 3.31
CA MET A 225 -3.84 7.84 4.41
C MET A 225 -2.61 8.65 3.93
N LEU A 226 -2.26 8.56 2.65
CA LEU A 226 -1.15 9.33 2.07
C LEU A 226 -1.46 10.83 1.96
N ALA A 227 -2.74 11.23 1.95
CA ALA A 227 -3.16 12.63 1.79
C ALA A 227 -2.62 13.55 2.89
N THR A 228 -2.54 13.03 4.12
CA THR A 228 -2.01 13.76 5.28
C THR A 228 -0.54 13.44 5.57
N SER A 229 0.09 12.61 4.73
CA SER A 229 1.48 12.24 4.89
C SER A 229 2.40 13.35 4.34
N ASN A 230 3.58 13.50 4.95
CA ASN A 230 4.63 14.37 4.42
C ASN A 230 5.44 13.66 3.32
N TYR A 231 4.77 12.89 2.45
CA TYR A 231 5.42 12.20 1.33
C TYR A 231 5.81 13.22 0.24
N PRO A 232 7.02 13.13 -0.34
CA PRO A 232 7.55 14.18 -1.20
C PRO A 232 6.90 14.30 -2.59
N ASP A 233 6.30 13.23 -3.12
CA ASP A 233 5.66 13.29 -4.45
C ASP A 233 4.28 13.96 -4.37
N SER A 234 4.17 15.14 -4.98
CA SER A 234 2.93 15.91 -5.02
C SER A 234 1.81 15.23 -5.78
N ILE A 235 2.12 14.41 -6.80
CA ILE A 235 1.10 13.68 -7.58
C ILE A 235 0.43 12.64 -6.69
N VAL A 236 1.24 11.90 -5.94
CA VAL A 236 0.76 10.88 -4.99
C VAL A 236 -0.11 11.50 -3.91
N VAL A 237 0.35 12.60 -3.30
CA VAL A 237 -0.42 13.31 -2.25
C VAL A 237 -1.72 13.89 -2.80
N PHE A 238 -1.67 14.47 -4.01
CA PHE A 238 -2.86 15.00 -4.68
C PHE A 238 -3.89 13.92 -4.97
N ALA A 239 -3.49 12.80 -5.59
CA ALA A 239 -4.39 11.69 -5.87
C ALA A 239 -4.96 11.09 -4.59
N ALA A 240 -4.14 10.91 -3.54
CA ALA A 240 -4.60 10.44 -2.25
C ALA A 240 -5.63 11.38 -1.60
N SER A 241 -5.45 12.70 -1.71
CA SER A 241 -6.43 13.68 -1.22
C SER A 241 -7.76 13.59 -1.97
N TYR A 242 -7.73 13.16 -3.23
CA TYR A 242 -8.93 12.90 -4.01
C TYR A 242 -9.69 11.66 -3.51
N VAL A 243 -8.95 10.60 -3.17
CA VAL A 243 -9.52 9.40 -2.55
C VAL A 243 -10.12 9.71 -1.19
N GLU A 244 -9.43 10.52 -0.38
CA GLU A 244 -9.95 11.02 0.90
C GLU A 244 -11.26 11.79 0.71
N ALA A 245 -11.33 12.69 -0.27
CA ALA A 245 -12.55 13.45 -0.59
C ALA A 245 -13.71 12.53 -1.00
N ILE A 246 -13.44 11.48 -1.79
CA ILE A 246 -14.46 10.48 -2.17
C ILE A 246 -14.98 9.74 -0.95
N LEU A 247 -14.09 9.26 -0.07
CA LEU A 247 -14.49 8.55 1.15
C LEU A 247 -15.30 9.46 2.09
N ALA A 248 -14.86 10.71 2.26
CA ALA A 248 -15.58 11.69 3.06
C ALA A 248 -16.97 11.99 2.48
N HIS A 249 -17.07 12.15 1.16
CA HIS A 249 -18.35 12.33 0.47
C HIS A 249 -19.26 11.12 0.66
N LEU A 250 -18.80 9.91 0.37
CA LEU A 250 -19.60 8.69 0.52
C LEU A 250 -20.03 8.43 1.96
N SER A 251 -19.18 8.74 2.94
CA SER A 251 -19.51 8.62 4.37
C SER A 251 -20.56 9.63 4.83
N SER A 252 -20.75 10.71 4.07
CA SER A 252 -21.78 11.72 4.34
C SER A 252 -23.15 11.37 3.75
N LEU A 253 -23.24 10.29 2.96
CA LEU A 253 -24.46 9.87 2.28
C LEU A 253 -25.15 8.70 3.00
N ASP A 254 -26.47 8.60 2.81
CA ASP A 254 -27.28 7.44 3.16
C ASP A 254 -27.27 6.38 2.03
N GLU A 255 -27.95 5.25 2.25
CA GLU A 255 -28.06 4.16 1.28
C GLU A 255 -28.76 4.54 -0.04
N THR A 256 -29.41 5.70 -0.09
CA THR A 256 -30.07 6.24 -1.30
C THR A 256 -29.22 7.25 -2.06
N GLY A 257 -28.01 7.55 -1.56
CA GLY A 257 -27.12 8.57 -2.12
C GLY A 257 -27.49 10.00 -1.71
N LYS A 258 -28.32 10.18 -0.68
CA LYS A 258 -28.69 11.49 -0.16
C LYS A 258 -27.87 11.86 1.07
N PRO A 259 -27.62 13.15 1.34
CA PRO A 259 -26.91 13.56 2.55
C PRO A 259 -27.61 13.04 3.81
N LEU A 260 -26.82 12.47 4.74
CA LEU A 260 -27.31 12.10 6.05
C LEU A 260 -27.87 13.34 6.77
N PRO A 261 -28.94 13.18 7.57
CA PRO A 261 -29.42 14.27 8.40
C PRO A 261 -28.27 14.74 9.29
N LYS A 262 -28.05 16.06 9.34
CA LYS A 262 -27.11 16.62 10.31
C LYS A 262 -27.55 16.14 11.70
N PRO A 263 -26.61 15.70 12.57
CA PRO A 263 -26.98 15.46 13.95
C PRO A 263 -27.66 16.73 14.46
N GLU A 264 -28.89 16.59 14.96
CA GLU A 264 -29.56 17.71 15.63
C GLU A 264 -28.56 18.22 16.66
N GLU A 265 -28.18 19.50 16.54
CA GLU A 265 -27.44 20.17 17.60
C GLU A 265 -28.37 20.09 18.80
N ASP A 266 -28.15 19.09 19.67
CA ASP A 266 -28.80 19.02 20.97
C ASP A 266 -28.63 20.40 21.60
N GLU A 267 -29.76 21.10 21.73
CA GLU A 267 -29.86 22.42 22.33
C GLU A 267 -29.17 22.36 23.71
N LEU A 268 -27.94 22.88 23.78
CA LEU A 268 -27.21 23.15 25.02
C LEU A 268 -27.67 24.48 25.62
#